data_AF-A0A1F7XAG6-F1
#
_entry.id   AF-A0A1F7XAG6-F1
#
_cell.length_a   1.000
_cell.length_b   1.000
_cell.length_c   1.000
_cell.angle_alpha   90.00
_cell.angle_beta   90.00
_cell.angle_gamma   90.00
#
_symmetry.space_group_name_H-M   'P 1'
#
loop_
_entity.id
_entity.type
_entity.pdbx_description
1 polymer ?
#
loop_
_entity_poly.entity_id
_entity_poly.type
_entity_poly.pdbx_seq_one_letter_code
_entity_poly.pdbx_strand_id
1 'polypeptide(L)'
;MDNRDVIVDEIRRVVNLLGREDITRNEFLENTQIVSVQDLENTFGGWSEAFLAAGFKPVKWHSISNEDLFKEYSRLLKLLGHYPLGVSGYKEISDNSKYRGGVYKKRFPGGLKQFAIEYLKWLKTNSSEKVDVLVKPEPLKIRVSNNIVTVDTTSFANLESKNRFYYGNAAEYLVVSELLFRGYNAQKLPVDEGLDVFAVKNKELYLLQVKHSDYEKPSESRPIQITISSLEKNKGLNVFYILVLSRKQLSQRDFLILPYSKIDELIKIGAIKQESKAQHISFKVLHKNPNDAFIGEYKEKCDVSRYLNAWDVLL
;
A
#
# COMPACT_ATOMS: atom_id res chain seq x y z
N MET A 1 8.87 -4.20 41.79
CA MET A 1 8.48 -2.86 41.32
C MET A 1 8.66 -2.88 39.82
N ASP A 2 7.66 -2.47 39.04
CA ASP A 2 7.76 -2.50 37.58
C ASP A 2 8.84 -1.50 37.11
N ASN A 3 9.57 -1.82 36.05
CA ASN A 3 10.62 -0.94 35.50
C ASN A 3 10.05 0.43 35.11
N ARG A 4 8.78 0.43 34.69
CA ARG A 4 7.99 1.63 34.41
C ARG A 4 7.88 2.56 35.63
N ASP A 5 7.56 2.01 36.79
CA ASP A 5 7.38 2.77 38.03
C ASP A 5 8.71 3.34 38.52
N VAL A 6 9.78 2.55 38.44
CA VAL A 6 11.14 2.97 38.80
C VAL A 6 11.58 4.20 38.01
N ILE A 7 11.35 4.21 36.70
CA ILE A 7 11.70 5.33 35.83
C ILE A 7 10.86 6.58 36.18
N VAL A 8 9.56 6.41 36.41
CA VAL A 8 8.65 7.52 36.75
C VAL A 8 9.03 8.18 38.06
N ASP A 9 9.31 7.38 39.09
CA ASP A 9 9.69 7.90 40.40
C ASP A 9 11.07 8.56 40.38
N GLU A 10 12.00 8.01 39.59
CA GLU A 10 13.31 8.62 39.40
C GLU A 10 13.23 9.97 38.68
N ILE A 11 12.37 10.10 37.66
CA ILE A 11 12.11 11.38 37.00
C ILE A 11 11.58 12.41 38.00
N ARG A 12 10.60 12.03 38.83
CA ARG A 12 10.06 12.92 39.88
C ARG A 12 11.12 13.32 40.89
N ARG A 13 11.99 12.39 41.29
CA ARG A 13 13.11 12.67 42.20
C ARG A 13 14.07 13.71 41.61
N VAL A 14 14.46 13.56 40.34
CA VAL A 14 15.39 14.49 39.68
C VAL A 14 14.74 15.86 39.44
N VAL A 15 13.46 15.92 39.08
CA VAL A 15 12.71 17.19 38.98
C VAL A 15 12.69 17.91 40.33
N ASN A 16 12.40 17.20 41.41
CA ASN A 16 12.42 17.75 42.77
C ASN A 16 13.83 18.21 43.18
N LEU A 17 14.88 17.48 42.78
CA LEU A 17 16.27 17.84 43.05
C LEU A 17 16.67 19.16 42.37
N LEU A 18 16.24 19.36 41.13
CA LEU A 18 16.56 20.56 40.34
C LEU A 18 15.60 21.74 40.62
N GLY A 19 14.50 21.50 41.34
CA GLY A 19 13.56 22.53 41.77
C GLY A 19 12.77 23.20 40.64
N ARG A 20 12.72 22.57 39.46
CA ARG A 20 12.03 23.09 38.27
C ARG A 20 11.49 21.96 37.41
N GLU A 21 10.31 22.15 36.83
CA GLU A 21 9.61 21.15 36.00
C GLU A 21 10.09 21.13 34.53
N ASP A 22 11.02 22.02 34.18
CA ASP A 22 11.51 22.22 32.83
C ASP A 22 12.93 21.65 32.64
N ILE A 23 13.12 20.37 32.97
CA ILE A 23 14.42 19.69 32.83
C ILE A 23 14.54 18.97 31.48
N THR A 24 15.75 18.94 30.93
CA THR A 24 16.08 18.23 29.69
C THR A 24 16.53 16.80 29.95
N ARG A 25 16.52 15.96 28.90
CA ARG A 25 17.03 14.59 28.97
C ARG A 25 18.47 14.53 29.47
N ASN A 26 19.33 15.44 29.02
CA ASN A 26 20.74 15.42 29.41
C ASN A 26 20.92 15.77 30.88
N GLU A 27 20.20 16.80 31.36
CA GLU A 27 20.20 17.15 32.79
C GLU A 27 19.66 16.00 33.65
N PHE A 28 18.64 15.27 33.17
CA PHE A 28 18.18 14.06 33.86
C PHE A 28 19.27 12.99 33.94
N LEU A 29 19.94 12.70 32.82
CA LEU A 29 21.00 11.68 32.75
C LEU A 29 22.23 12.04 33.59
N GLU A 30 22.53 13.33 33.75
CA GLU A 30 23.61 13.81 34.62
C GLU A 30 23.27 13.64 36.11
N ASN A 31 21.99 13.51 36.47
CA ASN A 31 21.51 13.50 37.85
C ASN A 31 20.87 12.16 38.29
N THR A 32 20.82 11.16 37.41
CA THR A 32 20.35 9.80 37.71
C THR A 32 21.53 8.82 37.80
N GLN A 33 21.43 7.85 38.70
CA GLN A 33 22.38 6.74 38.81
C GLN A 33 21.76 5.39 38.43
N ILE A 34 20.45 5.36 38.16
CA ILE A 34 19.67 4.12 38.07
C ILE A 34 18.91 3.96 36.76
N VAL A 35 18.77 5.01 35.95
CA VAL A 35 18.07 4.97 34.66
C VAL A 35 19.04 5.31 33.53
N SER A 36 19.20 4.40 32.58
CA SER A 36 19.96 4.63 31.36
C SER A 36 19.08 5.16 30.21
N VAL A 37 19.72 5.64 29.13
CA VAL A 37 19.01 6.00 27.89
C VAL A 37 18.22 4.81 27.33
N GLN A 38 18.79 3.60 27.43
CA GLN A 38 18.17 2.39 26.91
C GLN A 38 16.91 2.01 27.69
N ASP A 39 16.88 2.26 29.00
CA ASP A 39 15.72 1.98 29.85
C ASP A 39 14.53 2.88 29.48
N LEU A 40 14.81 4.15 29.19
CA LEU A 40 13.82 5.12 28.69
C LEU A 40 13.24 4.70 27.33
N GLU A 41 14.10 4.27 26.41
CA GLU A 41 13.70 3.83 25.07
C GLU A 41 12.89 2.53 25.11
N ASN A 42 13.36 1.52 25.86
CA ASN A 42 12.71 0.22 25.93
C ASN A 42 11.35 0.27 26.66
N THR A 43 11.19 1.18 27.63
CA THR A 43 10.00 1.21 28.49
C THR A 43 8.95 2.23 28.05
N PHE A 44 9.38 3.39 27.53
CA PHE A 44 8.48 4.49 27.15
C PHE A 44 8.60 4.92 25.69
N GLY A 45 9.58 4.40 24.94
CA GLY A 45 9.86 4.86 23.58
C GLY A 45 10.66 6.17 23.52
N GLY A 46 11.09 6.71 24.67
CA GLY A 46 11.89 7.92 24.75
C GLY A 46 11.66 8.79 25.99
N TRP A 47 12.45 9.87 26.09
CA TRP A 47 12.42 10.82 27.21
C TRP A 47 11.08 11.55 27.34
N SER A 48 10.51 12.03 26.23
CA SER A 48 9.31 12.89 26.29
C SER A 48 8.11 12.13 26.85
N GLU A 49 7.99 10.86 26.48
CA GLU A 49 6.93 9.94 26.88
C GLU A 49 7.09 9.52 28.35
N ALA A 50 8.31 9.29 28.81
CA ALA A 50 8.61 9.03 30.22
C ALA A 50 8.33 10.27 31.10
N PHE A 51 8.68 11.47 30.61
CA PHE A 51 8.46 12.73 31.31
C PHE A 51 6.96 13.07 31.45
N LEU A 52 6.17 12.78 30.40
CA LEU A 52 4.70 12.86 30.44
C LEU A 52 4.10 11.87 31.44
N ALA A 53 4.58 10.61 31.45
CA ALA A 53 4.10 9.61 32.40
C ALA A 53 4.41 9.98 33.86
N ALA A 54 5.48 10.75 34.10
CA ALA A 54 5.81 11.29 35.42
C ALA A 54 4.91 12.46 35.86
N GLY A 55 4.12 13.03 34.94
CA GLY A 55 3.18 14.13 35.21
C GLY A 55 3.67 15.52 34.76
N PHE A 56 4.81 15.61 34.07
CA PHE A 56 5.43 16.87 33.66
C PHE A 56 5.27 17.16 32.16
N LYS A 57 5.42 18.44 31.78
CA LYS A 57 5.38 18.89 30.39
C LYS A 57 6.79 19.17 29.85
N PRO A 58 7.23 18.56 28.74
CA PRO A 58 8.57 18.80 28.18
C PRO A 58 8.79 20.25 27.73
N VAL A 59 9.95 20.84 28.08
CA VAL A 59 10.37 22.23 27.74
C VAL A 59 10.55 22.47 26.25
N LYS A 60 11.06 21.44 25.57
CA LYS A 60 11.18 21.36 24.13
C LYS A 60 10.44 20.12 23.71
N TRP A 61 9.43 20.26 22.85
CA TRP A 61 8.88 19.14 22.10
C TRP A 61 10.00 18.59 21.20
N HIS A 62 10.70 17.57 21.69
CA HIS A 62 11.70 16.84 20.91
C HIS A 62 11.24 15.44 20.49
N SER A 63 9.98 15.05 20.76
CA SER A 63 9.34 13.99 19.97
C SER A 63 8.28 14.60 19.07
N ILE A 64 8.66 14.86 17.82
CA ILE A 64 7.66 14.75 16.74
C ILE A 64 7.25 13.28 16.77
N SER A 65 5.99 13.02 17.11
CA SER A 65 5.50 11.65 17.21
C SER A 65 5.50 10.99 15.82
N ASN A 66 5.56 9.66 15.77
CA ASN A 66 5.39 8.95 14.51
C ASN A 66 4.04 9.27 13.88
N GLU A 67 2.99 9.41 14.68
CA GLU A 67 1.66 9.81 14.22
C GLU A 67 1.66 11.21 13.57
N ASP A 68 2.36 12.19 14.14
CA ASP A 68 2.49 13.52 13.54
C ASP A 68 3.27 13.49 12.23
N LEU A 69 4.33 12.66 12.16
CA LEU A 69 5.04 12.42 10.91
C LEU A 69 4.13 11.77 9.86
N PHE A 70 3.27 10.83 10.27
CA PHE A 70 2.33 10.14 9.39
C PHE A 70 1.20 11.05 8.91
N LYS A 71 0.60 11.86 9.78
CA LYS A 71 -0.40 12.88 9.41
C LYS A 71 0.18 13.89 8.43
N GLU A 72 1.39 14.38 8.72
CA GLU A 72 2.07 15.31 7.81
C GLU A 72 2.43 14.63 6.49
N TYR A 73 2.84 13.37 6.52
CA TYR A 73 3.09 12.62 5.29
C TYR A 73 1.81 12.40 4.47
N SER A 74 0.68 12.11 5.11
CA SER A 74 -0.62 12.03 4.43
C SER A 74 -0.96 13.33 3.70
N ARG A 75 -0.72 14.48 4.35
CA ARG A 75 -0.86 15.80 3.72
C ARG A 75 0.09 15.96 2.53
N LEU A 76 1.35 15.55 2.66
CA LEU A 76 2.34 15.60 1.57
C LEU A 76 1.94 14.74 0.38
N LEU A 77 1.43 13.53 0.62
CA LEU A 77 0.92 12.67 -0.45
C LEU A 77 -0.26 13.32 -1.20
N LYS A 78 -1.15 14.02 -0.48
CA LYS A 78 -2.24 14.78 -1.11
C LYS A 78 -1.75 15.99 -1.91
N LEU A 79 -0.63 16.61 -1.51
CA LEU A 79 -0.04 17.77 -2.17
C LEU A 79 0.79 17.40 -3.40
N LEU A 80 1.71 16.44 -3.24
CA LEU A 80 2.61 15.96 -4.30
C LEU A 80 1.88 15.01 -5.25
N GLY A 81 0.87 14.31 -4.74
CA GLY A 81 0.17 13.21 -5.38
C GLY A 81 0.95 11.89 -5.33
N HIS A 82 2.27 11.91 -5.11
CA HIS A 82 3.11 10.70 -5.05
C HIS A 82 3.84 10.55 -3.73
N TYR A 83 4.39 9.35 -3.50
CA TYR A 83 5.28 9.12 -2.38
C TYR A 83 6.64 9.71 -2.73
N PRO A 84 7.16 10.68 -1.96
CA PRO A 84 8.48 11.25 -2.19
C PRO A 84 9.54 10.18 -1.84
N LEU A 85 9.77 9.25 -2.77
CA LEU A 85 10.72 8.15 -2.69
C LEU A 85 11.85 8.38 -3.69
N GLY A 86 12.97 7.69 -3.51
CA GLY A 86 14.12 7.81 -4.41
C GLY A 86 15.06 8.96 -4.04
N VAL A 87 15.87 9.41 -5.01
CA VAL A 87 17.03 10.30 -4.77
C VAL A 87 16.58 11.70 -4.31
N SER A 88 15.46 12.19 -4.83
CA SER A 88 14.89 13.51 -4.49
C SER A 88 13.93 13.49 -3.30
N GLY A 89 13.50 12.33 -2.81
CA GLY A 89 12.41 12.22 -1.85
C GLY A 89 12.60 13.03 -0.56
N TYR A 90 13.81 13.03 0.01
CA TYR A 90 14.10 13.84 1.20
C TYR A 90 14.09 15.35 0.90
N LYS A 91 14.46 15.75 -0.32
CA LYS A 91 14.41 17.14 -0.75
C LYS A 91 12.96 17.57 -0.93
N GLU A 92 12.14 16.78 -1.62
CA GLU A 92 10.72 17.03 -1.80
C GLU A 92 9.98 17.16 -0.46
N ILE A 93 10.29 16.29 0.51
CA ILE A 93 9.79 16.43 1.87
C ILE A 93 10.28 17.74 2.49
N SER A 94 11.56 18.06 2.40
CA SER A 94 12.09 19.28 3.02
C SER A 94 11.52 20.56 2.42
N ASP A 95 11.21 20.57 1.12
CA ASP A 95 10.65 21.71 0.41
C ASP A 95 9.16 21.92 0.71
N ASN A 96 8.42 20.84 1.04
CA ASN A 96 6.97 20.87 1.11
C ASN A 96 6.39 20.53 2.50
N SER A 97 7.20 19.99 3.42
CA SER A 97 6.79 19.50 4.74
C SER A 97 7.06 20.53 5.84
N LYS A 98 6.24 20.46 6.90
CA LYS A 98 6.53 21.08 8.19
C LYS A 98 7.85 20.57 8.80
N TYR A 99 8.27 19.35 8.46
CA TYR A 99 9.46 18.70 9.00
C TYR A 99 10.52 18.45 7.93
N ARG A 100 11.79 18.75 8.24
CA ARG A 100 12.91 18.48 7.33
C ARG A 100 13.03 16.98 7.01
N GLY A 101 13.42 16.63 5.78
CA GLY A 101 13.61 15.24 5.34
C GLY A 101 14.58 14.45 6.22
N GLY A 102 15.57 15.11 6.82
CA GLY A 102 16.50 14.49 7.77
C GLY A 102 15.83 13.91 9.04
N VAL A 103 14.66 14.42 9.43
CA VAL A 103 13.86 13.88 10.55
C VAL A 103 13.37 12.47 10.22
N TYR A 104 12.82 12.29 9.01
CA TYR A 104 12.36 10.99 8.49
C TYR A 104 13.53 10.02 8.30
N LYS A 105 14.67 10.50 7.80
CA LYS A 105 15.88 9.67 7.58
C LYS A 105 16.42 9.06 8.87
N LYS A 106 16.50 9.85 9.95
CA LYS A 106 17.08 9.40 11.22
C LYS A 106 16.15 8.46 12.00
N ARG A 107 14.84 8.65 11.86
CA ARG A 107 13.85 7.91 12.64
C ARG A 107 13.54 6.52 12.09
N PHE A 108 13.78 6.28 10.79
CA PHE A 108 13.42 5.03 10.12
C PHE A 108 14.66 4.43 9.44
N PRO A 109 15.24 3.33 9.99
CA PRO A 109 16.51 2.77 9.53
C PRO A 109 16.55 2.39 8.03
N GLY A 110 15.41 1.99 7.45
CA GLY A 110 15.28 1.72 6.01
C GLY A 110 14.89 2.95 5.16
N GLY A 111 15.06 4.15 5.70
CA GLY A 111 14.79 5.42 5.04
C GLY A 111 13.32 5.63 4.65
N LEU A 112 13.07 6.39 3.59
CA LEU A 112 11.70 6.72 3.14
C LEU A 112 10.88 5.50 2.72
N LYS A 113 11.53 4.40 2.29
CA LYS A 113 10.83 3.13 2.03
C LYS A 113 10.28 2.55 3.33
N GLN A 114 11.10 2.45 4.38
CA GLN A 114 10.63 1.98 5.69
C GLN A 114 9.61 2.93 6.31
N PHE A 115 9.81 4.24 6.14
CA PHE A 115 8.83 5.22 6.58
C PHE A 115 7.46 5.00 5.93
N ALA A 116 7.43 4.79 4.60
CA ALA A 116 6.21 4.51 3.87
C ALA A 116 5.54 3.19 4.35
N ILE A 117 6.33 2.16 4.69
CA ILE A 117 5.81 0.91 5.29
C ILE A 117 5.07 1.21 6.60
N GLU A 118 5.71 1.91 7.53
CA GLU A 118 5.12 2.19 8.84
C GLU A 118 3.92 3.14 8.74
N TYR A 119 3.97 4.10 7.80
CA TYR A 119 2.83 4.95 7.46
C TYR A 119 1.63 4.13 6.97
N LEU A 120 1.85 3.18 6.05
CA LEU A 120 0.79 2.32 5.55
C LEU A 120 0.20 1.45 6.66
N LYS A 121 1.03 0.94 7.59
CA LYS A 121 0.54 0.23 8.78
C LYS A 121 -0.32 1.14 9.67
N TRP A 122 0.11 2.38 9.90
CA TRP A 122 -0.66 3.35 10.68
C TRP A 122 -2.00 3.71 10.02
N LEU A 123 -2.02 3.94 8.70
CA LEU A 123 -3.28 4.15 7.98
C LEU A 123 -4.26 2.99 8.17
N LYS A 124 -3.76 1.74 8.13
CA LYS A 124 -4.60 0.54 8.34
C LYS A 124 -5.26 0.54 9.72
N THR A 125 -4.64 1.13 10.74
CA THR A 125 -5.17 1.18 12.12
C THR A 125 -6.12 2.36 12.35
N ASN A 126 -6.05 3.41 11.54
CA ASN A 126 -6.68 4.71 11.82
C ASN A 126 -7.71 5.17 10.77
N SER A 127 -7.99 4.41 9.71
CA SER A 127 -8.88 4.84 8.61
C SER A 127 -10.33 4.39 8.82
N SER A 128 -11.16 5.30 9.34
CA SER A 128 -12.63 5.21 9.29
C SER A 128 -13.18 6.56 8.88
N GLU A 129 -13.30 6.84 7.58
CA GLU A 129 -14.17 7.91 7.06
C GLU A 129 -14.38 7.80 5.54
N LYS A 130 -15.65 7.90 5.12
CA LYS A 130 -16.13 7.98 3.74
C LYS A 130 -16.55 9.43 3.45
N VAL A 131 -16.31 9.95 2.25
CA VAL A 131 -17.05 11.11 1.71
C VAL A 131 -17.25 10.97 0.20
N ASP A 132 -18.49 11.15 -0.25
CA ASP A 132 -18.95 11.15 -1.65
C ASP A 132 -18.47 12.38 -2.44
N VAL A 133 -18.27 12.24 -3.76
CA VAL A 133 -18.84 13.10 -4.84
C VAL A 133 -18.32 12.68 -6.23
N LEU A 134 -19.26 12.57 -7.18
CA LEU A 134 -19.11 12.18 -8.59
C LEU A 134 -18.27 13.15 -9.45
N VAL A 135 -17.40 12.61 -10.31
CA VAL A 135 -17.15 13.12 -11.68
C VAL A 135 -16.80 11.95 -12.62
N LYS A 136 -17.54 11.81 -13.73
CA LYS A 136 -17.28 10.86 -14.84
C LYS A 136 -16.19 11.38 -15.78
N PRO A 137 -15.12 10.63 -16.09
CA PRO A 137 -14.28 10.87 -17.25
C PRO A 137 -14.50 9.82 -18.35
N GLU A 138 -14.61 10.26 -19.60
CA GLU A 138 -14.76 9.37 -20.77
C GLU A 138 -13.43 8.70 -21.18
N PRO A 139 -13.46 7.42 -21.62
CA PRO A 139 -12.27 6.73 -22.09
C PRO A 139 -11.87 7.14 -23.52
N LEU A 140 -10.59 7.44 -23.73
CA LEU A 140 -10.02 7.70 -25.05
C LEU A 140 -9.63 6.39 -25.78
N LYS A 141 -10.01 6.30 -27.06
CA LYS A 141 -9.66 5.20 -27.97
C LYS A 141 -8.28 5.44 -28.58
N ILE A 142 -7.24 4.77 -28.06
CA ILE A 142 -5.91 4.78 -28.69
C ILE A 142 -5.88 3.76 -29.83
N ARG A 143 -5.64 4.22 -31.07
CA ARG A 143 -5.25 3.36 -32.20
C ARG A 143 -3.73 3.25 -32.22
N VAL A 144 -3.21 2.05 -31.98
CA VAL A 144 -1.79 1.74 -32.20
C VAL A 144 -1.59 1.48 -33.69
N SER A 145 -0.82 2.31 -34.38
CA SER A 145 -0.35 2.04 -35.74
C SER A 145 0.89 1.15 -35.70
N ASN A 146 0.77 -0.08 -36.19
CA ASN A 146 1.89 -1.01 -36.33
C ASN A 146 2.80 -0.58 -37.48
N ASN A 147 3.87 0.16 -37.18
CA ASN A 147 5.04 0.22 -38.05
C ASN A 147 6.23 -0.39 -37.31
N ILE A 148 6.23 -1.72 -37.19
CA ILE A 148 7.44 -2.46 -36.87
C ILE A 148 7.96 -3.01 -38.20
N VAL A 149 9.08 -2.47 -38.64
CA VAL A 149 9.85 -3.00 -39.77
C VAL A 149 10.39 -4.37 -39.33
N THR A 150 9.98 -5.42 -40.05
CA THR A 150 10.47 -6.78 -39.87
C THR A 150 11.93 -6.87 -40.31
N VAL A 151 12.84 -7.10 -39.37
CA VAL A 151 14.19 -7.57 -39.69
C VAL A 151 14.15 -9.09 -39.61
N ASP A 152 14.36 -9.74 -40.76
CA ASP A 152 14.57 -11.18 -40.85
C ASP A 152 15.70 -11.62 -39.91
N THR A 153 15.37 -12.44 -38.93
CA THR A 153 16.35 -13.27 -38.22
C THR A 153 15.69 -14.60 -37.87
N THR A 154 15.94 -15.57 -38.76
CA THR A 154 16.26 -16.96 -38.43
C THR A 154 15.75 -17.50 -37.10
N SER A 155 14.68 -18.31 -37.18
CA SER A 155 14.35 -19.46 -36.33
C SER A 155 14.94 -19.49 -34.91
N PHE A 156 14.32 -18.77 -33.98
CA PHE A 156 14.41 -19.11 -32.56
C PHE A 156 13.42 -20.24 -32.24
N ALA A 157 13.76 -21.44 -32.69
CA ALA A 157 13.24 -22.64 -32.03
C ALA A 157 13.85 -22.68 -30.61
N ASN A 158 12.98 -22.86 -29.61
CA ASN A 158 13.27 -22.88 -28.17
C ASN A 158 13.59 -21.53 -27.53
N LEU A 159 12.56 -20.69 -27.35
CA LEU A 159 12.54 -19.73 -26.23
C LEU A 159 11.88 -20.37 -25.03
N GLU A 160 12.76 -20.71 -24.10
CA GLU A 160 12.58 -21.26 -22.77
C GLU A 160 11.45 -20.57 -21.97
N SER A 161 10.90 -21.33 -21.03
CA SER A 161 9.82 -20.98 -20.10
C SER A 161 9.60 -19.48 -19.91
N LYS A 162 8.43 -18.95 -20.33
CA LYS A 162 8.00 -17.58 -20.01
C LYS A 162 8.27 -17.30 -18.52
N ASN A 163 9.25 -16.44 -18.25
CA ASN A 163 9.60 -16.12 -16.88
C ASN A 163 8.47 -15.24 -16.29
N ARG A 164 7.64 -15.88 -15.45
CA ARG A 164 6.40 -15.31 -14.89
C ARG A 164 6.64 -13.99 -14.14
N PHE A 165 7.86 -13.80 -13.63
CA PHE A 165 8.27 -12.58 -12.96
C PHE A 165 8.12 -11.33 -13.84
N TYR A 166 8.50 -11.41 -15.12
CA TYR A 166 8.41 -10.27 -16.03
C TYR A 166 6.97 -9.88 -16.35
N TYR A 167 6.07 -10.85 -16.50
CA TYR A 167 4.67 -10.59 -16.83
C TYR A 167 3.88 -10.00 -15.65
N GLY A 168 4.16 -10.44 -14.42
CA GLY A 168 3.61 -9.80 -13.22
C GLY A 168 4.02 -8.34 -13.12
N ASN A 169 5.33 -8.08 -13.23
CA ASN A 169 5.88 -6.73 -13.18
C ASN A 169 5.34 -5.84 -14.34
N ALA A 170 5.25 -6.39 -15.55
CA ALA A 170 4.68 -5.68 -16.70
C ALA A 170 3.20 -5.34 -16.50
N ALA A 171 2.42 -6.24 -15.91
CA ALA A 171 1.01 -5.99 -15.60
C ALA A 171 0.87 -4.86 -14.56
N GLU A 172 1.72 -4.83 -13.53
CA GLU A 172 1.73 -3.75 -12.53
C GLU A 172 2.05 -2.40 -13.18
N TYR A 173 3.07 -2.32 -14.04
CA TYR A 173 3.39 -1.09 -14.79
C TYR A 173 2.28 -0.69 -15.76
N LEU A 174 1.63 -1.66 -16.42
CA LEU A 174 0.49 -1.39 -17.30
C LEU A 174 -0.67 -0.77 -16.52
N VAL A 175 -0.99 -1.31 -15.35
CA VAL A 175 -2.03 -0.74 -14.46
C VAL A 175 -1.66 0.68 -14.02
N VAL A 176 -0.41 0.91 -13.60
CA VAL A 176 0.09 2.26 -13.26
C VAL A 176 -0.09 3.21 -14.45
N SER A 177 0.29 2.78 -15.66
CA SER A 177 0.14 3.56 -16.88
C SER A 177 -1.33 3.93 -17.14
N GLU A 178 -2.25 2.96 -17.07
CA GLU A 178 -3.68 3.20 -17.27
C GLU A 178 -4.25 4.20 -16.25
N LEU A 179 -3.81 4.12 -14.99
CA LEU A 179 -4.23 5.05 -13.93
C LEU A 179 -3.69 6.46 -14.17
N LEU A 180 -2.42 6.59 -14.55
CA LEU A 180 -1.81 7.88 -14.89
C LEU A 180 -2.54 8.56 -16.06
N PHE A 181 -2.86 7.81 -17.13
CA PHE A 181 -3.66 8.34 -18.25
C PHE A 181 -5.07 8.76 -17.84
N ARG A 182 -5.60 8.23 -16.73
CA ARG A 182 -6.91 8.60 -16.16
C ARG A 182 -6.83 9.69 -15.10
N GLY A 183 -5.67 10.33 -14.94
CA GLY A 183 -5.46 11.44 -14.01
C GLY A 183 -5.37 11.02 -12.54
N TYR A 184 -5.08 9.75 -12.26
CA TYR A 184 -4.65 9.33 -10.94
C TYR A 184 -3.15 9.61 -10.82
N ASN A 185 -2.70 10.04 -9.64
CA ASN A 185 -1.28 9.92 -9.32
C ASN A 185 -1.04 8.49 -8.79
N ALA A 186 -0.46 7.63 -9.63
CA ALA A 186 -0.32 6.21 -9.36
C ALA A 186 1.14 5.78 -9.41
N GLN A 187 1.54 4.91 -8.47
CA GLN A 187 2.87 4.30 -8.46
C GLN A 187 2.83 2.90 -7.87
N LYS A 188 3.85 2.12 -8.22
CA LYS A 188 4.08 0.82 -7.58
C LYS A 188 4.39 0.97 -6.10
N LEU A 189 3.88 0.05 -5.29
CA LEU A 189 4.27 -0.06 -3.90
C LEU A 189 5.65 -0.72 -3.80
N PRO A 190 6.62 -0.13 -3.08
CA PRO A 190 7.96 -0.70 -2.97
C PRO A 190 8.05 -1.83 -1.93
N VAL A 191 6.90 -2.33 -1.46
CA VAL A 191 6.76 -3.17 -0.26
C VAL A 191 5.92 -4.40 -0.59
N ASP A 192 6.36 -5.57 -0.15
CA ASP A 192 5.65 -6.83 -0.38
C ASP A 192 4.65 -7.11 0.75
N GLU A 193 3.59 -6.31 0.81
CA GLU A 193 2.49 -6.45 1.77
C GLU A 193 1.25 -7.10 1.12
N GLY A 194 1.41 -7.70 -0.06
CA GLY A 194 0.31 -8.26 -0.86
C GLY A 194 -0.51 -7.22 -1.62
N LEU A 195 -0.02 -5.99 -1.73
CA LEU A 195 -0.54 -4.89 -2.54
C LEU A 195 0.58 -4.38 -3.45
N ASP A 196 0.28 -4.13 -4.72
CA ASP A 196 1.30 -3.93 -5.75
C ASP A 196 1.35 -2.48 -6.25
N VAL A 197 0.22 -1.78 -6.23
CA VAL A 197 0.08 -0.40 -6.71
C VAL A 197 -0.77 0.41 -5.73
N PHE A 198 -0.45 1.69 -5.56
CA PHE A 198 -1.38 2.65 -4.99
C PHE A 198 -1.67 3.75 -6.03
N ALA A 199 -2.83 4.37 -5.89
CA ALA A 199 -3.21 5.53 -6.68
C ALA A 199 -3.92 6.56 -5.80
N VAL A 200 -3.72 7.83 -6.09
CA VAL A 200 -4.39 8.94 -5.42
C VAL A 200 -5.11 9.78 -6.47
N LYS A 201 -6.38 10.05 -6.23
CA LYS A 201 -7.18 10.97 -7.06
C LYS A 201 -8.23 11.63 -6.17
N ASN A 202 -8.44 12.93 -6.32
CA ASN A 202 -9.42 13.69 -5.52
C ASN A 202 -9.24 13.54 -4.00
N LYS A 203 -7.99 13.44 -3.52
CA LYS A 203 -7.60 13.20 -2.11
C LYS A 203 -7.96 11.81 -1.55
N GLU A 204 -8.52 10.94 -2.36
CA GLU A 204 -8.79 9.54 -2.03
C GLU A 204 -7.62 8.64 -2.37
N LEU A 205 -7.35 7.65 -1.51
CA LEU A 205 -6.33 6.64 -1.70
C LEU A 205 -6.97 5.33 -2.16
N TYR A 206 -6.43 4.79 -3.25
CA TYR A 206 -6.81 3.51 -3.84
C TYR A 206 -5.63 2.56 -3.70
N LEU A 207 -5.87 1.39 -3.13
CA LEU A 207 -4.86 0.33 -2.99
C LEU A 207 -5.21 -0.80 -3.94
N LEU A 208 -4.23 -1.32 -4.65
CA LEU A 208 -4.45 -2.23 -5.77
C LEU A 208 -3.56 -3.46 -5.62
N GLN A 209 -4.18 -4.63 -5.73
CA GLN A 209 -3.47 -5.88 -6.00
C GLN A 209 -3.63 -6.23 -7.47
N VAL A 210 -2.52 -6.44 -8.17
CA VAL A 210 -2.48 -6.73 -9.60
C VAL A 210 -2.11 -8.19 -9.81
N LYS A 211 -2.87 -8.90 -10.65
CA LYS A 211 -2.52 -10.23 -11.11
C LYS A 211 -2.58 -10.29 -12.62
N HIS A 212 -1.63 -11.01 -13.21
CA HIS A 212 -1.60 -11.28 -14.64
C HIS A 212 -2.10 -12.70 -14.92
N SER A 213 -2.92 -12.86 -15.97
CA SER A 213 -3.34 -14.16 -16.47
C SER A 213 -3.29 -14.19 -17.99
N ASP A 214 -2.52 -15.11 -18.56
CA ASP A 214 -2.47 -15.37 -20.00
C ASP A 214 -3.08 -16.73 -20.37
N TYR A 215 -3.79 -16.76 -21.49
CA TYR A 215 -4.43 -17.98 -22.00
C TYR A 215 -4.66 -17.91 -23.52
N GLU A 216 -4.72 -19.08 -24.16
CA GLU A 216 -5.20 -19.21 -25.56
C GLU A 216 -6.72 -19.28 -25.58
N LYS A 217 -7.29 -20.16 -24.73
CA LYS A 217 -8.73 -20.39 -24.59
C LYS A 217 -9.18 -20.11 -23.16
N PRO A 218 -10.42 -19.64 -22.93
CA PRO A 218 -10.90 -19.31 -21.58
C PRO A 218 -10.86 -20.51 -20.61
N SER A 219 -11.07 -21.72 -21.13
CA SER A 219 -10.97 -22.98 -20.37
C SER A 219 -9.55 -23.26 -19.85
N GLU A 220 -8.54 -22.71 -20.51
CA GLU A 220 -7.12 -22.86 -20.18
C GLU A 220 -6.62 -21.74 -19.26
N SER A 221 -7.49 -20.79 -18.88
CA SER A 221 -7.15 -19.78 -17.89
C SER A 221 -6.67 -20.45 -16.60
N ARG A 222 -5.50 -19.99 -16.14
CA ARG A 222 -4.93 -20.47 -14.88
C ARG A 222 -5.75 -19.94 -13.71
N PRO A 223 -5.89 -20.72 -12.64
CA PRO A 223 -6.46 -20.21 -11.40
C PRO A 223 -5.63 -19.04 -10.89
N ILE A 224 -6.31 -17.97 -10.55
CA ILE A 224 -5.75 -16.79 -9.91
C ILE A 224 -5.83 -17.04 -8.41
N GLN A 225 -4.70 -16.85 -7.73
CA GLN A 225 -4.58 -17.08 -6.30
C GLN A 225 -4.39 -15.77 -5.55
N ILE A 226 -5.14 -15.62 -4.47
CA ILE A 226 -5.01 -14.52 -3.50
C ILE A 226 -4.87 -15.14 -2.12
N THR A 227 -3.84 -14.78 -1.39
CA THR A 227 -3.63 -15.28 -0.02
C THR A 227 -4.75 -14.82 0.90
N ILE A 228 -5.33 -15.73 1.68
CA ILE A 228 -6.42 -15.43 2.61
C ILE A 228 -5.98 -14.37 3.62
N SER A 229 -4.75 -14.46 4.12
CA SER A 229 -4.20 -13.46 5.04
C SER A 229 -4.10 -12.05 4.44
N SER A 230 -3.83 -11.91 3.13
CA SER A 230 -3.85 -10.61 2.45
C SER A 230 -5.30 -10.10 2.33
N LEU A 231 -6.22 -10.96 1.94
CA LEU A 231 -7.64 -10.64 1.82
C LEU A 231 -8.24 -10.16 3.17
N GLU A 232 -7.97 -10.89 4.25
CA GLU A 232 -8.44 -10.54 5.59
C GLU A 232 -7.85 -9.21 6.09
N LYS A 233 -6.56 -8.98 5.85
CA LYS A 233 -5.89 -7.70 6.18
C LYS A 233 -6.43 -6.50 5.41
N ASN A 234 -6.95 -6.74 4.20
CA ASN A 234 -7.47 -5.71 3.32
C ASN A 234 -8.96 -5.41 3.55
N LYS A 235 -9.62 -6.14 4.45
CA LYS A 235 -11.04 -5.95 4.79
C LYS A 235 -11.29 -4.55 5.32
N GLY A 236 -12.23 -3.84 4.72
CA GLY A 236 -12.61 -2.47 5.12
C GLY A 236 -11.73 -1.36 4.53
N LEU A 237 -10.65 -1.70 3.83
CA LEU A 237 -9.85 -0.74 3.07
C LEU A 237 -10.42 -0.55 1.65
N ASN A 238 -10.07 0.56 1.01
CA ASN A 238 -10.40 0.83 -0.39
C ASN A 238 -9.47 0.05 -1.35
N VAL A 239 -9.56 -1.27 -1.29
CA VAL A 239 -8.71 -2.21 -2.04
C VAL A 239 -9.44 -2.76 -3.27
N PHE A 240 -8.75 -2.77 -4.41
CA PHE A 240 -9.22 -3.39 -5.65
C PHE A 240 -8.24 -4.44 -6.14
N TYR A 241 -8.80 -5.45 -6.78
CA TYR A 241 -8.09 -6.55 -7.42
C TYR A 241 -8.20 -6.35 -8.93
N ILE A 242 -7.08 -6.04 -9.58
CA ILE A 242 -7.02 -5.82 -11.02
C ILE A 242 -6.37 -7.03 -11.67
N LEU A 243 -7.16 -7.74 -12.47
CA LEU A 243 -6.70 -8.91 -13.21
C LEU A 243 -6.45 -8.49 -14.67
N VAL A 244 -5.18 -8.48 -15.06
CA VAL A 244 -4.76 -8.19 -16.43
C VAL A 244 -4.86 -9.47 -17.25
N LEU A 245 -5.90 -9.54 -18.07
CA LEU A 245 -6.26 -10.70 -18.89
C LEU A 245 -5.63 -10.56 -20.28
N SER A 246 -4.81 -11.55 -20.64
CA SER A 246 -4.04 -11.57 -21.89
C SER A 246 -4.47 -12.75 -22.76
N ARG A 247 -5.21 -12.48 -23.83
CA ARG A 247 -5.52 -13.50 -24.86
C ARG A 247 -4.37 -13.54 -25.86
N LYS A 248 -3.72 -14.69 -26.05
CA LYS A 248 -2.51 -14.76 -26.88
C LYS A 248 -2.72 -14.42 -28.36
N GLN A 249 -3.92 -14.64 -28.88
CA GLN A 249 -4.29 -14.31 -30.26
C GLN A 249 -4.59 -12.82 -30.48
N LEU A 250 -4.75 -12.05 -29.39
CA LEU A 250 -5.08 -10.64 -29.44
C LEU A 250 -3.96 -9.83 -28.77
N SER A 251 -3.48 -8.79 -29.45
CA SER A 251 -2.54 -7.83 -28.84
C SER A 251 -3.17 -7.03 -27.71
N GLN A 252 -4.50 -7.07 -27.59
CA GLN A 252 -5.26 -6.35 -26.57
C GLN A 252 -5.19 -7.05 -25.20
N ARG A 253 -5.15 -6.23 -24.15
CA ARG A 253 -5.23 -6.64 -22.75
C ARG A 253 -6.54 -6.12 -22.20
N ASP A 254 -7.30 -6.99 -21.54
CA ASP A 254 -8.53 -6.64 -20.85
C ASP A 254 -8.28 -6.61 -19.34
N PHE A 255 -9.00 -5.76 -18.60
CA PHE A 255 -8.82 -5.58 -17.16
C PHE A 255 -10.10 -5.98 -16.44
N LEU A 256 -10.06 -6.98 -15.57
CA LEU A 256 -11.17 -7.25 -14.66
C LEU A 256 -10.87 -6.57 -13.32
N ILE A 257 -11.64 -5.54 -12.98
CA ILE A 257 -11.39 -4.62 -11.86
C ILE A 257 -12.42 -4.86 -10.77
N LEU A 258 -12.06 -5.61 -9.72
CA LEU A 258 -12.98 -6.04 -8.69
C LEU A 258 -12.69 -5.33 -7.36
N PRO A 259 -13.65 -4.58 -6.78
CA PRO A 259 -13.49 -4.08 -5.42
C PRO A 259 -13.47 -5.26 -4.43
N TYR A 260 -12.84 -5.06 -3.27
CA TYR A 260 -12.84 -6.04 -2.18
C TYR A 260 -14.24 -6.58 -1.87
N SER A 261 -15.24 -5.69 -1.80
CA SER A 261 -16.63 -6.06 -1.53
C SER A 261 -17.19 -7.07 -2.54
N LYS A 262 -16.76 -6.99 -3.80
CA LYS A 262 -17.18 -7.96 -4.83
C LYS A 262 -16.47 -9.30 -4.68
N ILE A 263 -15.19 -9.31 -4.31
CA ILE A 263 -14.48 -10.56 -3.99
C ILE A 263 -15.14 -11.24 -2.78
N ASP A 264 -15.45 -10.49 -1.72
CA ASP A 264 -16.14 -10.99 -0.53
C ASP A 264 -17.55 -11.52 -0.85
N GLU A 265 -18.32 -10.84 -1.69
CA GLU A 265 -19.60 -11.34 -2.21
C GLU A 265 -19.43 -12.67 -2.96
N LEU A 266 -18.46 -12.75 -3.88
CA LEU A 266 -18.21 -13.95 -4.69
C LEU A 266 -17.81 -15.17 -3.83
N ILE A 267 -17.09 -14.95 -2.72
CA ILE A 267 -16.78 -16.00 -1.74
C ILE A 267 -18.05 -16.45 -1.03
N LYS A 268 -18.86 -15.52 -0.52
CA LYS A 268 -20.09 -15.82 0.23
C LYS A 268 -21.12 -16.61 -0.59
N ILE A 269 -21.25 -16.30 -1.87
CA ILE A 269 -22.16 -17.03 -2.77
C ILE A 269 -21.55 -18.32 -3.33
N GLY A 270 -20.31 -18.67 -2.95
CA GLY A 270 -19.64 -19.90 -3.36
C GLY A 270 -19.00 -19.88 -4.75
N ALA A 271 -19.06 -18.76 -5.48
CA ALA A 271 -18.43 -18.63 -6.80
C ALA A 271 -16.90 -18.67 -6.71
N ILE A 272 -16.33 -18.22 -5.59
CA ILE A 272 -14.93 -18.42 -5.21
C ILE A 272 -14.90 -19.38 -4.02
N LYS A 273 -14.37 -20.57 -4.22
CA LYS A 273 -14.26 -21.57 -3.16
C LYS A 273 -13.14 -21.18 -2.18
N GLN A 274 -13.46 -21.21 -0.89
CA GLN A 274 -12.51 -21.03 0.20
C GLN A 274 -12.57 -22.27 1.10
N GLU A 275 -11.56 -23.12 1.03
CA GLU A 275 -11.46 -24.30 1.89
C GLU A 275 -10.93 -23.93 3.28
N SER A 276 -11.43 -24.59 4.34
CA SER A 276 -11.17 -24.24 5.75
C SER A 276 -9.70 -24.32 6.20
N LYS A 277 -8.80 -24.83 5.35
CA LYS A 277 -7.35 -24.95 5.60
C LYS A 277 -6.48 -24.39 4.47
N ALA A 278 -7.09 -23.81 3.43
CA ALA A 278 -6.32 -23.26 2.33
C ALA A 278 -5.59 -21.99 2.77
N GLN A 279 -4.37 -21.76 2.26
CA GLN A 279 -3.65 -20.50 2.46
C GLN A 279 -4.09 -19.42 1.45
N HIS A 280 -4.76 -19.84 0.36
CA HIS A 280 -5.19 -18.97 -0.72
C HIS A 280 -6.64 -19.29 -1.11
N ILE A 281 -7.39 -18.25 -1.48
CA ILE A 281 -8.53 -18.44 -2.38
C ILE A 281 -8.01 -18.62 -3.80
N SER A 282 -8.70 -19.44 -4.59
CA SER A 282 -8.32 -19.76 -5.96
C SER A 282 -9.55 -19.75 -6.85
N PHE A 283 -9.51 -19.02 -7.95
CA PHE A 283 -10.63 -18.94 -8.88
C PHE A 283 -10.16 -18.73 -10.32
N LYS A 284 -10.99 -19.16 -11.28
CA LYS A 284 -10.75 -18.93 -12.70
C LYS A 284 -11.65 -17.82 -13.21
N VAL A 285 -11.12 -17.08 -14.18
CA VAL A 285 -11.88 -16.09 -14.94
C VAL A 285 -12.18 -16.67 -16.32
N LEU A 286 -13.46 -16.86 -16.59
CA LEU A 286 -13.96 -17.27 -17.89
C LEU A 286 -14.29 -15.99 -18.68
N HIS A 287 -13.39 -15.60 -19.58
CA HIS A 287 -13.55 -14.45 -20.47
C HIS A 287 -13.38 -14.91 -21.91
N LYS A 288 -14.50 -15.18 -22.60
CA LYS A 288 -14.49 -15.73 -23.97
C LYS A 288 -14.65 -14.61 -24.99
N ASN A 289 -15.61 -13.74 -24.75
CA ASN A 289 -15.96 -12.64 -25.61
C ASN A 289 -15.43 -11.33 -25.02
N PRO A 290 -15.11 -10.32 -25.84
CA PRO A 290 -14.57 -9.04 -25.37
C PRO A 290 -15.40 -8.32 -24.30
N ASN A 291 -16.69 -8.64 -24.19
CA ASN A 291 -17.63 -7.94 -23.30
C ASN A 291 -18.15 -8.82 -22.16
N ASP A 292 -17.70 -10.07 -22.04
CA ASP A 292 -18.18 -10.98 -21.00
C ASP A 292 -17.08 -11.43 -20.05
N ALA A 293 -17.38 -11.51 -18.77
CA ALA A 293 -16.47 -12.07 -17.79
C ALA A 293 -17.26 -12.80 -16.71
N PHE A 294 -16.87 -14.03 -16.43
CA PHE A 294 -17.48 -14.83 -15.37
C PHE A 294 -16.42 -15.39 -14.43
N ILE A 295 -16.78 -15.55 -13.15
CA ILE A 295 -15.95 -16.20 -12.14
C ILE A 295 -16.68 -17.45 -11.62
N GLY A 296 -15.94 -18.55 -11.49
CA GLY A 296 -16.46 -19.82 -10.98
C GLY A 296 -16.41 -20.94 -12.01
N GLU A 297 -17.02 -22.08 -11.68
CA GLU A 297 -17.09 -23.24 -12.57
C GLU A 297 -18.22 -23.09 -13.58
N TYR A 298 -18.12 -23.76 -14.74
CA TYR A 298 -18.98 -23.50 -15.92
C TYR A 298 -20.50 -23.50 -15.61
N LYS A 299 -20.95 -24.34 -14.67
CA LYS A 299 -22.36 -24.46 -14.25
C LYS A 299 -22.76 -23.54 -13.09
N GLU A 300 -21.80 -23.03 -12.31
CA GLU A 300 -22.00 -22.21 -11.11
C GLU A 300 -21.31 -20.83 -11.24
N LYS A 301 -21.13 -20.38 -12.49
CA LYS A 301 -20.39 -19.17 -12.80
C LYS A 301 -21.21 -17.92 -12.46
N CYS A 302 -20.58 -16.97 -11.79
CA CYS A 302 -21.14 -15.66 -11.50
C CYS A 302 -20.72 -14.67 -12.59
N ASP A 303 -21.67 -13.88 -13.09
CA ASP A 303 -21.41 -12.80 -14.05
C ASP A 303 -20.74 -11.61 -13.34
N VAL A 304 -19.58 -11.21 -13.87
CA VAL A 304 -18.79 -10.06 -13.42
C VAL A 304 -18.48 -9.10 -14.58
N SER A 305 -19.19 -9.21 -15.69
CA SER A 305 -18.94 -8.43 -16.93
C SER A 305 -19.00 -6.92 -16.70
N ARG A 306 -19.82 -6.45 -15.74
CA ARG A 306 -19.87 -5.02 -15.34
C ARG A 306 -18.55 -4.47 -14.77
N TYR A 307 -17.62 -5.34 -14.38
CA TYR A 307 -16.30 -4.98 -13.85
C TYR A 307 -15.20 -5.08 -14.91
N LEU A 308 -15.53 -5.50 -16.13
CA LEU A 308 -14.59 -5.65 -17.22
C LEU A 308 -14.32 -4.28 -17.86
N ASN A 309 -13.04 -3.90 -17.91
CA ASN A 309 -12.51 -2.61 -18.33
C ASN A 309 -13.19 -1.42 -17.62
N ALA A 310 -13.81 -1.67 -16.46
CA ALA A 310 -14.64 -0.72 -15.73
C ALA A 310 -13.80 0.12 -14.77
N TRP A 311 -12.91 0.93 -15.34
CA TRP A 311 -12.02 1.81 -14.56
C TRP A 311 -12.78 2.82 -13.70
N ASP A 312 -14.02 3.14 -14.08
CA ASP A 312 -14.93 4.01 -13.33
C ASP A 312 -15.33 3.43 -11.96
N VAL A 313 -15.08 2.14 -11.71
CA VAL A 313 -15.30 1.52 -10.40
C VAL A 313 -14.29 2.03 -9.36
N LEU A 314 -13.20 2.66 -9.80
CA LEU A 314 -12.20 3.34 -8.97
C LEU A 314 -12.52 4.83 -8.76
N LEU A 315 -13.73 5.31 -9.09
CA LEU A 315 -14.12 6.72 -8.98
C LEU A 315 -14.86 7.05 -7.68
#